data_AF-A0A661TA59-F1
#
_entry.id   AF-A0A661TA59-F1
#
_cell.length_a   1.000
_cell.length_b   1.000
_cell.length_c   1.000
_cell.angle_alpha   90.00
_cell.angle_beta   90.00
_cell.angle_gamma   90.00
#
_symmetry.space_group_name_H-M   'P 1'
#
loop_
_entity.id
_entity.type
_entity.pdbx_description
1 polymer ?
#
loop_
_entity_poly.entity_id
_entity_poly.type
_entity_poly.pdbx_seq_one_letter_code
_entity_poly.pdbx_strand_id
1 'polypeptide(L)' 'ISSESLQCVDPPEENEYLVRSTWASVDDWKKWLHSKERVAIQSKIDEITRERTEYRIYEPLVGGIIPAKS' A
#
# COMPACT_ATOMS: atom_id res chain seq x y z
N ILE A 1 13.01 -0.67 1.44
CA ILE A 1 11.56 -0.41 1.39
C ILE A 1 11.41 0.87 0.59
N SER A 2 10.66 0.83 -0.51
CA SER A 2 10.37 2.02 -1.33
C SER A 2 8.89 2.34 -1.20
N SER A 3 8.54 3.62 -1.13
CA SER A 3 7.15 4.08 -1.01
C SER A 3 6.87 5.15 -2.06
N GLU A 4 5.71 5.08 -2.69
CA GLU A 4 5.22 6.06 -3.63
C GLU A 4 3.74 6.38 -3.34
N SER A 5 3.36 7.64 -3.55
CA SER A 5 1.98 8.10 -3.41
C SER A 5 1.42 8.36 -4.81
N LEU A 6 0.30 7.72 -5.10
CA LEU A 6 -0.44 7.80 -6.35
C LEU A 6 -1.76 8.53 -6.05
N GLN A 7 -2.18 9.42 -6.94
CA GLN A 7 -3.49 10.05 -6.88
C GLN A 7 -4.37 9.43 -7.97
N CYS A 8 -5.58 9.00 -7.61
CA CYS A 8 -6.56 8.58 -8.59
C CYS A 8 -7.03 9.80 -9.40
N VAL A 9 -7.10 9.65 -10.71
CA VAL A 9 -7.52 10.72 -11.63
C VAL A 9 -8.76 10.35 -12.43
N ASP A 10 -9.31 9.15 -12.23
CA ASP A 10 -10.47 8.64 -12.95
C ASP A 10 -11.36 7.82 -12.00
N PRO A 11 -12.51 8.36 -11.56
CA PRO A 11 -13.05 9.68 -11.87
C PRO A 11 -12.31 10.83 -11.12
N PRO A 12 -12.05 11.99 -11.77
CA PRO A 12 -11.25 13.08 -11.19
C PRO A 12 -11.93 13.83 -10.03
N GLU A 13 -13.21 13.56 -9.82
CA GLU A 13 -14.07 14.18 -8.80
C GLU A 13 -13.88 13.53 -7.42
N GLU A 14 -13.31 12.32 -7.36
CA GLU A 14 -13.00 11.65 -6.11
C GLU A 14 -11.52 11.91 -5.74
N ASN A 15 -11.29 12.56 -4.60
CA ASN A 15 -9.94 12.81 -4.07
C ASN A 15 -9.40 11.52 -3.43
N GLU A 16 -9.24 10.47 -4.24
CA GLU A 16 -8.70 9.19 -3.80
C GLU A 16 -7.17 9.18 -3.93
N TYR A 17 -6.51 8.79 -2.84
CA TYR A 17 -5.06 8.68 -2.77
C TYR A 17 -4.68 7.24 -2.41
N LEU A 18 -3.76 6.68 -3.19
CA LEU A 18 -3.21 5.35 -2.98
C LEU A 18 -1.75 5.47 -2.58
N VAL A 19 -1.37 4.88 -1.45
CA VAL A 19 0.05 4.75 -1.07
C VAL A 19 0.50 3.33 -1.39
N ARG A 20 1.42 3.19 -2.34
CA ARG A 20 2.05 1.90 -2.66
C ARG A 20 3.39 1.80 -1.96
N SER A 21 3.60 0.71 -1.23
CA SER A 21 4.86 0.44 -0.55
C SER A 21 5.37 -0.95 -0.95
N THR A 22 6.65 -1.02 -1.32
CA THR A 22 7.31 -2.27 -1.73
C THR A 22 8.06 -2.86 -0.53
N TRP A 23 7.64 -4.07 -0.15
CA TRP A 23 8.18 -4.84 0.96
C TRP A 23 9.02 -6.01 0.45
N ALA A 24 10.01 -6.44 1.24
CA ALA A 24 10.85 -7.58 0.90
C ALA A 24 10.07 -8.90 0.95
N SER A 25 9.14 -9.02 1.91
CA SER A 25 8.23 -10.16 2.05
C SER A 25 6.87 -9.70 2.60
N VAL A 26 5.84 -10.52 2.37
CA VAL A 26 4.52 -10.33 2.99
C VAL A 26 4.60 -10.39 4.53
N ASP A 27 5.53 -11.20 5.08
CA ASP A 27 5.75 -11.28 6.52
C ASP A 27 6.26 -9.95 7.12
N ASP A 28 7.19 -9.27 6.44
CA ASP A 28 7.65 -7.94 6.85
C ASP A 28 6.51 -6.91 6.82
N TRP A 29 5.67 -6.95 5.77
CA TRP A 29 4.48 -6.11 5.70
C TRP A 29 3.50 -6.39 6.85
N LYS A 30 3.25 -7.66 7.18
CA LYS A 30 2.40 -8.04 8.32
C LYS A 30 2.97 -7.56 9.64
N LYS A 31 4.28 -7.73 9.87
CA LYS A 31 4.95 -7.24 11.07
C LYS A 31 4.83 -5.72 11.21
N TRP A 32 4.98 -4.98 10.11
CA TRP A 32 4.76 -3.54 10.09
C TRP A 32 3.29 -3.17 10.36
N LEU A 33 2.33 -3.87 9.74
CA LEU A 33 0.90 -3.64 9.91
C LEU A 33 0.45 -3.84 11.35
N HIS A 34 0.97 -4.87 12.02
CA HIS A 34 0.67 -5.18 13.42
C HIS A 34 1.54 -4.44 14.44
N SER A 35 2.44 -3.55 13.99
CA SER A 35 3.26 -2.75 14.89
C SER A 35 2.38 -1.81 15.73
N LYS A 36 2.67 -1.71 17.03
CA LYS A 36 1.91 -0.84 17.97
C LYS A 36 1.87 0.62 17.50
N GLU A 37 2.96 1.09 16.91
CA GLU A 37 3.04 2.44 16.35
C GLU A 37 2.05 2.62 15.20
N ARG A 38 2.01 1.65 14.27
CA ARG A 38 1.12 1.68 13.11
C ARG A 38 -0.34 1.60 13.52
N VAL A 39 -0.68 0.76 14.50
CA VAL A 39 -2.03 0.64 15.05
C VAL A 39 -2.46 1.96 15.69
N ALA A 40 -1.62 2.59 16.51
CA ALA A 40 -1.93 3.88 17.13
C ALA A 40 -2.15 5.00 16.10
N ILE A 41 -1.36 5.03 15.02
CA ILE A 41 -1.53 5.98 13.91
C ILE A 41 -2.82 5.67 13.14
N GLN A 42 -3.08 4.40 12.81
CA GLN A 42 -4.29 3.99 12.09
C GLN A 42 -5.56 4.33 12.87
N SER A 43 -5.58 4.15 14.19
CA SER A 43 -6.73 4.52 15.02
C SER A 43 -7.02 6.02 14.97
N LYS A 44 -5.99 6.87 14.97
CA LYS A 44 -6.17 8.33 14.82
C LYS A 44 -6.71 8.70 13.44
N ILE A 45 -6.21 8.04 12.40
CA ILE A 45 -6.69 8.26 11.01
C ILE A 45 -8.15 7.85 10.90
N ASP A 46 -8.51 6.67 11.41
CA ASP A 46 -9.89 6.16 11.40
C ASP A 46 -10.86 7.07 12.18
N GLU A 47 -10.42 7.64 13.31
CA GLU A 47 -11.21 8.63 14.06
C GLU A 47 -11.49 9.92 13.26
N ILE A 48 -10.52 10.37 12.47
CA ILE A 48 -10.61 11.61 11.67
C ILE A 48 -11.42 11.38 10.40
N THR A 49 -11.06 10.37 9.63
CA THR A 49 -11.66 10.11 8.31
C THR A 49 -13.00 9.38 8.44
N ARG A 50 -13.25 8.67 9.56
CA ARG A 50 -14.41 7.78 9.77
C ARG A 50 -14.55 6.67 8.73
N GLU A 51 -13.51 6.45 7.96
CA GLU A 51 -13.45 5.47 6.90
C GLU A 51 -12.32 4.49 7.18
N ARG A 52 -12.58 3.22 6.91
CA ARG A 52 -11.57 2.18 7.07
C ARG A 52 -10.57 2.26 5.94
N THR A 53 -9.30 2.38 6.28
CA THR A 53 -8.22 2.24 5.31
C THR A 53 -8.17 0.80 4.79
N GLU A 54 -8.38 0.63 3.48
CA GLU A 54 -8.22 -0.66 2.81
C GLU A 54 -6.76 -0.93 2.46
N TYR A 55 -6.30 -2.16 2.70
CA TYR A 55 -4.98 -2.62 2.26
C TYR A 55 -5.15 -3.77 1.28
N ARG A 56 -4.42 -3.69 0.16
CA ARG A 56 -4.38 -4.75 -0.87
C ARG A 56 -2.93 -5.15 -1.10
N ILE A 57 -2.67 -6.46 -1.07
CA ILE A 57 -1.35 -7.01 -1.38
C ILE A 57 -1.36 -7.36 -2.87
N TYR A 58 -0.34 -6.89 -3.59
CA TYR A 58 -0.14 -7.20 -5.00
C TYR A 58 1.15 -7.99 -5.15
N GLU A 59 1.07 -9.13 -5.80
CA GLU A 59 2.25 -9.89 -6.22
C GLU A 59 2.61 -9.49 -7.65
N PRO A 60 3.91 -9.35 -7.98
CA PRO A 60 4.31 -9.09 -9.34
C PRO A 60 3.88 -10.28 -10.21
N LEU A 61 2.91 -10.06 -11.09
CA LEU A 61 2.61 -10.99 -12.17
C LEU A 61 3.86 -11.07 -13.06
N VAL A 62 4.46 -12.26 -13.17
CA VAL A 62 5.43 -12.57 -14.22
C VAL A 62 4.73 -12.38 -15.57
N GLY A 63 4.83 -11.18 -16.11
CA GLY A 63 4.05 -10.72 -17.26
C GLY A 63 4.70 -9.50 -17.90
N GLY A 64 5.98 -9.61 -18.21
CA GLY A 64 6.76 -8.58 -18.91
C GLY A 64 8.22 -9.00 -19.02
N ILE A 65 8.57 -9.60 -20.15
CA ILE A 65 9.94 -9.80 -20.68
C ILE A 65 11.01 -10.05 -19.60
N ILE A 66 11.21 -11.32 -19.24
CA ILE A 66 12.52 -11.71 -18.71
C ILE A 66 13.52 -11.44 -19.85
N PRO A 67 14.49 -10.51 -19.75
CA PRO A 67 15.63 -10.58 -20.65
C PRO A 67 16.25 -11.94 -20.38
N ALA A 68 16.18 -12.84 -21.37
CA ALA A 68 16.84 -14.13 -21.30
C ALA A 68 18.26 -13.88 -20.79
N LYS A 69 18.61 -14.46 -19.65
CA LYS A 69 19.99 -14.44 -19.18
C LYS A 69 20.82 -15.10 -20.27
N SER A 70 21.61 -14.29 -20.98
CA SER A 70 22.69 -14.75 -21.85
C SER A 70 23.88 -15.21 -21.03
#